data_AF-A0A329RAD7-F1
#
_entry.id   AF-A0A329RAD7-F1
#
_cell.length_a   1.000
_cell.length_b   1.000
_cell.length_c   1.000
_cell.angle_alpha   90.00
_cell.angle_beta   90.00
_cell.angle_gamma   90.00
#
_symmetry.space_group_name_H-M   'P 1'
#
loop_
_entity.id
_entity.type
_entity.pdbx_description
1 polymer ?
#
loop_
_entity_poly.entity_id
_entity_poly.type
_entity_poly.pdbx_seq_one_letter_code
_entity_poly.pdbx_strand_id
1 'polypeptide(L)'
;AKVGSDVAFDVAMRRNVLVVHGTVEKHECASDVIMAALDREVSAADGVDSSVQKGSLVEFHKRLGHLSYDAVERLAQDPSSGIEITDHRRVNCLTCAQGKQSKNRQSKKDTGKHSPIDRVGGLICSDLKGPMTPKDRLGNRYMVDFVDHKSNYCRVFLARIKDAAAKQFEHFLVYFEKRFDCKTHVLRTDSGGEYENIDLFCKSTGVARQKSEARNQASNGKAERMHRTIINMARCMVFACGLPLSFWGDAVQYAAYILNR
;
A
#
# COMPACT_ATOMS: atom_id res chain seq x y z
N ALA A 1 13.85 32.78 19.65
CA ALA A 1 13.04 31.55 19.77
C ALA A 1 11.86 31.67 18.81
N LYS A 2 11.80 30.85 17.75
CA LYS A 2 10.61 30.81 16.87
C LYS A 2 9.59 29.89 17.54
N VAL A 3 8.48 30.47 17.96
CA VAL A 3 7.29 29.74 18.43
C VAL A 3 6.81 28.90 17.25
N GLY A 4 6.98 27.58 17.33
CA GLY A 4 6.39 26.66 16.36
C GLY A 4 4.89 26.64 16.58
N SER A 5 4.11 27.06 15.59
CA SER A 5 2.69 26.77 15.56
C SER A 5 2.52 25.26 15.39
N ASP A 6 2.01 24.59 16.42
CA ASP A 6 1.65 23.18 16.36
C ASP A 6 0.43 23.04 15.45
N VAL A 7 0.67 22.65 14.19
CA VAL A 7 -0.40 22.28 13.27
C VAL A 7 -0.82 20.86 13.61
N ALA A 8 -1.99 20.71 14.23
CA ALA A 8 -2.59 19.41 14.52
C ALA A 8 -3.30 18.90 13.25
N PHE A 9 -2.86 17.73 12.79
CA PHE A 9 -3.51 17.03 11.68
C PHE A 9 -4.19 15.76 12.19
N ASP A 10 -5.51 15.72 12.15
CA ASP A 10 -6.28 14.51 12.39
C ASP A 10 -6.40 13.72 11.10
N VAL A 11 -6.07 12.43 11.17
CA VAL A 11 -6.17 11.53 10.02
C VAL A 11 -7.15 10.42 10.35
N ALA A 12 -8.17 10.32 9.53
CA ALA A 12 -9.17 9.26 9.64
C ALA A 12 -9.36 8.62 8.27
N MET A 13 -9.53 7.31 8.26
CA MET A 13 -10.09 6.64 7.09
C MET A 13 -11.61 6.77 7.17
N ARG A 14 -12.23 7.47 6.20
CA ARG A 14 -13.69 7.57 6.10
C ARG A 14 -14.10 7.13 4.72
N ARG A 15 -14.99 6.13 4.63
CA ARG A 15 -15.57 5.65 3.36
C ARG A 15 -14.51 5.41 2.26
N ASN A 16 -13.35 4.85 2.64
CA ASN A 16 -12.24 4.52 1.74
C ASN A 16 -11.45 5.72 1.20
N VAL A 17 -11.65 6.88 1.82
CA VAL A 17 -10.90 8.11 1.62
C VAL A 17 -9.99 8.28 2.84
N LEU A 18 -8.72 8.59 2.62
CA LEU A 18 -7.88 9.08 3.70
C LEU A 18 -8.24 10.55 3.89
N VAL A 19 -8.83 10.91 5.02
CA VAL A 19 -9.22 12.29 5.31
C VAL A 19 -8.18 12.86 6.26
N VAL A 20 -7.56 13.97 5.87
CA VAL A 20 -6.60 14.70 6.69
C VAL A 20 -7.20 16.06 7.04
N HIS A 21 -7.65 16.22 8.28
CA HIS A 21 -8.12 17.50 8.81
C HIS A 21 -6.95 18.23 9.44
N GLY A 22 -6.57 19.38 8.89
CA GLY A 22 -5.58 20.27 9.51
C GLY A 22 -6.28 21.39 10.26
N THR A 23 -6.02 21.53 11.56
CA THR A 23 -6.39 22.75 12.29
C THR A 23 -5.17 23.66 12.36
N VAL A 24 -5.27 24.83 11.73
CA VAL A 24 -4.31 25.91 11.86
C VAL A 24 -4.96 26.95 12.77
N GLU A 25 -4.39 27.20 13.95
CA GLU A 25 -4.76 28.37 14.75
C GLU A 25 -4.28 29.65 14.02
N LYS A 26 -5.16 30.14 13.12
CA LYS A 26 -5.19 31.38 12.30
C LYS A 26 -3.86 32.14 12.11
N HIS A 27 -3.37 32.29 10.88
CA HIS A 27 -4.01 33.13 9.86
C HIS A 27 -4.66 32.36 8.70
N GLU A 28 -5.78 32.88 8.22
CA GLU A 28 -6.71 32.36 7.21
C GLU A 28 -6.09 31.54 6.06
N CYS A 29 -6.21 30.22 6.14
CA CYS A 29 -6.50 29.34 5.00
C CYS A 29 -6.80 27.93 5.55
N ALA A 30 -8.05 27.68 5.95
CA ALA A 30 -8.51 26.32 6.18
C ALA A 30 -8.68 25.65 4.81
N SER A 31 -7.69 24.87 4.38
CA SER A 31 -7.81 24.01 3.21
C SER A 31 -7.96 22.58 3.69
N ASP A 32 -9.16 22.01 3.51
CA ASP A 32 -9.38 20.58 3.69
C ASP A 32 -8.58 19.82 2.62
N VAL A 33 -7.56 19.08 3.03
CA VAL A 33 -6.75 18.25 2.13
C VAL A 33 -7.34 16.84 2.11
N ILE A 34 -8.26 16.60 1.19
CA ILE A 34 -8.91 15.29 1.02
C ILE A 34 -7.99 14.38 0.20
N MET A 35 -7.39 13.36 0.82
CA MET A 35 -6.68 12.30 0.12
C MET A 35 -7.72 11.35 -0.49
N ALA A 36 -8.16 11.72 -1.71
CA ALA A 36 -9.14 11.07 -2.58
C ALA A 36 -10.61 11.27 -2.18
N ALA A 37 -11.21 12.42 -2.48
CA ALA A 37 -12.64 12.63 -2.29
C ALA A 37 -13.45 11.68 -3.19
N LEU A 38 -14.06 10.68 -2.57
CA LEU A 38 -15.18 9.92 -3.10
C LEU A 38 -16.33 10.08 -2.12
N ASP A 39 -17.08 11.18 -2.22
CA ASP A 39 -18.35 11.32 -1.53
C ASP A 39 -19.23 12.37 -2.21
N ARG A 40 -20.51 12.02 -2.35
CA ARG A 40 -21.60 12.93 -1.98
C ARG A 40 -22.67 12.14 -1.23
N GLU A 41 -23.11 12.74 -0.13
CA GLU A 41 -24.08 12.25 0.83
C GLU A 41 -25.49 12.11 0.21
N VAL A 42 -26.26 11.13 0.69
CA VAL A 42 -27.72 11.27 0.76
C VAL A 42 -28.12 11.03 2.20
N SER A 43 -28.70 12.08 2.80
CA SER A 43 -29.38 12.03 4.09
C SER A 43 -30.50 11.01 4.04
N ALA A 44 -30.72 10.32 5.16
CA ALA A 44 -31.65 9.22 5.31
C ALA A 44 -33.06 9.52 4.76
N ALA A 45 -33.41 8.88 3.64
CA ALA A 45 -34.71 8.27 3.33
C ALA A 45 -34.65 7.63 1.93
N ASP A 46 -34.98 6.34 1.86
CA ASP A 46 -35.31 5.51 0.69
C ASP A 46 -34.30 5.31 -0.47
N GLY A 47 -34.04 4.02 -0.76
CA GLY A 47 -33.58 3.54 -2.07
C GLY A 47 -32.10 3.15 -2.17
N VAL A 48 -31.84 1.88 -2.48
CA VAL A 48 -30.53 1.39 -2.93
C VAL A 48 -30.23 2.00 -4.30
N ASP A 49 -29.36 3.01 -4.35
CA ASP A 49 -28.71 3.43 -5.59
C ASP A 49 -27.19 3.40 -5.40
N SER A 50 -26.52 2.48 -6.09
CA SER A 50 -25.06 2.41 -6.13
C SER A 50 -24.54 3.60 -6.93
N SER A 51 -24.25 4.71 -6.25
CA SER A 51 -23.83 5.95 -6.91
C SER A 51 -22.54 5.76 -7.71
N VAL A 52 -22.66 5.57 -9.01
CA VAL A 52 -21.55 5.46 -9.95
C VAL A 52 -20.80 6.79 -10.01
N GLN A 53 -19.50 6.76 -9.74
CA GLN A 53 -18.64 7.93 -9.76
C GLN A 53 -18.17 8.19 -11.18
N LYS A 54 -18.54 9.35 -11.71
CA LYS A 54 -18.15 9.80 -13.05
C LYS A 54 -16.96 10.75 -12.97
N GLY A 55 -15.99 10.59 -13.86
CA GLY A 55 -14.81 11.45 -13.91
C GLY A 55 -13.84 11.05 -15.02
N SER A 56 -12.88 11.92 -15.31
CA SER A 56 -11.83 11.64 -16.30
C SER A 56 -10.84 10.59 -15.77
N LEU A 57 -10.18 9.90 -16.70
CA LEU A 57 -9.10 8.96 -16.41
C LEU A 57 -7.97 9.62 -15.62
N VAL A 58 -7.72 10.92 -15.85
CA VAL A 58 -6.71 11.71 -15.11
C VAL A 58 -7.13 11.97 -13.67
N GLU A 59 -8.41 12.23 -13.43
CA GLU A 59 -8.94 12.43 -12.07
C GLU A 59 -8.90 11.12 -11.28
N PHE A 60 -9.37 10.02 -11.86
CA PHE A 60 -9.27 8.71 -11.20
C PHE A 60 -7.82 8.28 -11.01
N HIS A 61 -6.94 8.55 -11.97
CA HIS A 61 -5.51 8.38 -11.79
C HIS A 61 -5.01 9.10 -10.53
N LYS A 62 -5.32 10.39 -10.36
CA LYS A 62 -4.90 11.16 -9.17
C LYS A 62 -5.56 10.64 -7.89
N ARG A 63 -6.86 10.40 -7.89
CA ARG A 63 -7.64 9.93 -6.74
C ARG A 63 -7.18 8.55 -6.28
N LEU A 64 -6.85 7.65 -7.20
CA LEU A 64 -6.40 6.30 -6.92
C LEU A 64 -4.88 6.21 -6.72
N GLY A 65 -4.30 7.21 -6.06
CA GLY A 65 -2.89 7.21 -5.67
C GLY A 65 -1.92 7.18 -6.84
N HIS A 66 -2.27 7.78 -7.97
CA HIS A 66 -1.49 7.78 -9.21
C HIS A 66 -1.29 6.37 -9.79
N LEU A 67 -2.28 5.46 -9.66
CA LEU A 67 -2.27 4.16 -10.35
C LEU A 67 -2.00 4.30 -11.86
N SER A 68 -1.38 3.30 -12.51
CA SER A 68 -1.20 3.38 -13.97
C SER A 68 -2.55 3.52 -14.66
N TYR A 69 -2.62 4.28 -15.74
CA TYR A 69 -3.87 4.46 -16.50
C TYR A 69 -4.52 3.12 -16.87
N ASP A 70 -3.74 2.13 -17.31
CA ASP A 70 -4.26 0.78 -17.61
C ASP A 70 -4.86 0.07 -16.39
N ALA A 71 -4.39 0.37 -15.17
CA ALA A 71 -4.94 -0.22 -13.94
C ALA A 71 -6.24 0.46 -13.54
N VAL A 72 -6.34 1.78 -13.72
CA VAL A 72 -7.58 2.53 -13.52
C VAL A 72 -8.66 2.07 -14.51
N GLU A 73 -8.30 1.87 -15.77
CA GLU A 73 -9.22 1.35 -16.79
C GLU A 73 -9.67 -0.08 -16.48
N ARG A 74 -8.76 -0.97 -16.02
CA ARG A 74 -9.15 -2.31 -15.56
C ARG A 74 -10.08 -2.26 -14.35
N LEU A 75 -9.84 -1.36 -13.40
CA LEU A 75 -10.70 -1.19 -12.24
C LEU A 75 -12.11 -0.74 -12.67
N ALA A 76 -12.19 0.21 -13.61
CA ALA A 76 -13.47 0.69 -14.15
C ALA A 76 -14.24 -0.36 -15.00
N GLN A 77 -13.58 -1.43 -15.45
CA GLN A 77 -14.27 -2.55 -16.12
C GLN A 77 -15.07 -3.41 -15.16
N ASP A 78 -14.74 -3.39 -13.86
CA ASP A 78 -15.52 -4.08 -12.84
C ASP A 78 -16.73 -3.20 -12.45
N PRO A 79 -17.97 -3.63 -12.71
CA PRO A 79 -19.17 -2.86 -12.34
C PRO A 79 -19.27 -2.62 -10.82
N SER A 80 -18.64 -3.46 -10.01
CA SER A 80 -18.61 -3.31 -8.55
C SER A 80 -17.64 -2.24 -8.07
N SER A 81 -16.76 -1.74 -8.95
CA SER A 81 -15.85 -0.64 -8.63
C SER A 81 -16.58 0.69 -8.38
N GLY A 82 -17.76 0.86 -8.99
CA GLY A 82 -18.52 2.10 -8.96
C GLY A 82 -17.85 3.25 -9.72
N ILE A 83 -16.97 2.96 -10.68
CA ILE A 83 -16.22 3.96 -11.45
C ILE A 83 -16.68 3.97 -12.91
N GLU A 84 -17.03 5.14 -13.41
CA GLU A 84 -17.31 5.39 -14.82
C GLU A 84 -16.37 6.47 -15.37
N ILE A 85 -15.53 6.09 -16.32
CA ILE A 85 -14.57 6.99 -16.95
C ILE A 85 -15.27 7.75 -18.08
N THR A 86 -15.33 9.08 -17.97
CA THR A 86 -15.98 9.95 -18.95
C THR A 86 -15.03 10.49 -20.02
N ASP A 87 -13.71 10.45 -19.76
CA ASP A 87 -12.65 10.85 -20.69
C ASP A 87 -11.42 9.95 -20.52
N HIS A 88 -10.94 9.36 -21.61
CA HIS A 88 -9.80 8.42 -21.64
C HIS A 88 -8.47 9.08 -22.00
N ARG A 89 -8.41 10.42 -22.08
CA ARG A 89 -7.18 11.13 -22.40
C ARG A 89 -6.08 10.85 -21.37
N ARG A 90 -4.90 10.44 -21.87
CA ARG A 90 -3.71 10.18 -21.06
C ARG A 90 -2.78 11.39 -21.14
N VAL A 91 -2.52 12.02 -20.00
CA VAL A 91 -1.57 13.15 -19.89
C VAL A 91 -0.33 12.74 -19.12
N ASN A 92 0.80 13.37 -19.44
CA ASN A 92 2.04 13.21 -18.68
C ASN A 92 1.85 13.77 -17.27
N CYS A 93 1.88 12.89 -16.27
CA CYS A 93 1.74 13.28 -14.87
C CYS A 93 3.12 13.60 -14.28
N LEU A 94 3.40 14.88 -13.99
CA LEU A 94 4.64 15.32 -13.35
C LEU A 94 4.88 14.64 -11.99
N THR A 95 3.82 14.45 -11.20
CA THR A 95 3.88 13.72 -9.92
C THR A 95 4.36 12.28 -10.12
N CYS A 96 3.90 11.58 -11.16
CA CYS A 96 4.43 10.26 -11.51
C CYS A 96 5.87 10.32 -11.97
N ALA A 97 6.22 11.31 -12.80
CA ALA A 97 7.58 11.47 -13.30
C ALA A 97 8.59 11.74 -12.18
N GLN A 98 8.18 12.38 -11.08
CA GLN A 98 9.02 12.60 -9.90
C GLN A 98 8.97 11.40 -8.94
N GLY A 99 7.79 10.82 -8.71
CA GLY A 99 7.58 9.78 -7.71
C GLY A 99 7.90 8.36 -8.16
N LYS A 100 7.90 8.07 -9.47
CA LYS A 100 8.04 6.71 -10.04
C LYS A 100 9.35 6.47 -10.81
N GLN A 101 10.34 7.36 -10.70
CA GLN A 101 11.65 7.11 -11.31
C GLN A 101 12.24 5.81 -10.77
N SER A 102 12.62 4.90 -11.69
CA SER A 102 13.27 3.64 -11.33
C SER A 102 14.51 3.44 -12.20
N LYS A 103 15.56 2.84 -11.62
CA LYS A 103 16.69 2.31 -12.39
C LYS A 103 16.25 1.00 -13.07
N ASN A 104 16.74 0.81 -14.31
CA ASN A 104 16.40 -0.19 -15.36
C ASN A 104 15.79 -1.57 -15.01
N ARG A 105 15.11 -2.14 -16.03
CA ARG A 105 14.43 -3.45 -16.11
C ARG A 105 15.25 -4.61 -15.49
N GLN A 106 14.70 -5.25 -14.46
CA GLN A 106 15.12 -6.57 -13.98
C GLN A 106 14.32 -7.70 -14.67
N SER A 107 14.92 -8.90 -14.72
CA SER A 107 14.38 -10.07 -15.41
C SER A 107 13.06 -10.57 -14.81
N LYS A 108 12.17 -11.12 -15.67
CA LYS A 108 10.83 -11.61 -15.29
C LYS A 108 10.80 -13.06 -14.76
N LYS A 109 11.94 -13.76 -14.64
CA LYS A 109 11.94 -15.19 -14.28
C LYS A 109 11.88 -15.38 -12.77
N ASP A 110 10.74 -15.82 -12.27
CA ASP A 110 10.57 -16.36 -10.92
C ASP A 110 11.15 -17.80 -10.92
N THR A 111 12.19 -18.06 -10.12
CA THR A 111 13.03 -19.27 -10.22
C THR A 111 12.72 -20.33 -9.15
N GLY A 112 11.64 -20.18 -8.39
CA GLY A 112 11.22 -21.17 -7.40
C GLY A 112 10.56 -22.39 -8.04
N LYS A 113 11.35 -23.43 -8.36
CA LYS A 113 10.91 -24.66 -9.07
C LYS A 113 9.81 -25.48 -8.35
N HIS A 114 9.45 -25.16 -7.10
CA HIS A 114 8.52 -25.95 -6.27
C HIS A 114 7.60 -25.13 -5.34
N SER A 115 7.56 -23.79 -5.43
CA SER A 115 6.65 -23.01 -4.58
C SER A 115 5.23 -23.04 -5.14
N PRO A 116 4.18 -23.23 -4.32
CA PRO A 116 2.79 -23.29 -4.80
C PRO A 116 2.28 -21.88 -5.15
N ILE A 117 2.76 -21.33 -6.27
CA ILE A 117 2.47 -19.96 -6.73
C ILE A 117 1.10 -19.82 -7.41
N ASP A 118 0.42 -20.94 -7.65
CA ASP A 118 -0.82 -21.05 -8.40
C ASP A 118 -2.08 -20.94 -7.53
N ARG A 119 -1.93 -20.95 -6.21
CA ARG A 119 -3.03 -20.89 -5.23
C ARG A 119 -2.83 -19.75 -4.23
N VAL A 120 -3.94 -19.18 -3.77
CA VAL A 120 -3.96 -18.19 -2.69
C VAL A 120 -3.42 -18.84 -1.41
N GLY A 121 -2.50 -18.17 -0.73
CA GLY A 121 -1.80 -18.69 0.45
C GLY A 121 -0.66 -19.66 0.13
N GLY A 122 -0.50 -20.08 -1.12
CA GLY A 122 0.60 -21.01 -1.43
C GLY A 122 1.98 -20.37 -1.21
N LEU A 123 2.15 -19.11 -1.57
CA LEU A 123 3.40 -18.39 -1.35
C LEU A 123 3.13 -16.95 -0.93
N ILE A 124 3.58 -16.61 0.27
CA ILE A 124 3.66 -15.22 0.75
C ILE A 124 5.10 -14.74 0.56
N CYS A 125 5.28 -13.66 -0.20
CA CYS A 125 6.55 -12.97 -0.31
C CYS A 125 6.55 -11.75 0.61
N SER A 126 7.68 -11.46 1.25
CA SER A 126 7.82 -10.35 2.18
C SER A 126 9.06 -9.51 1.88
N ASP A 127 8.95 -8.20 2.03
CA ASP A 127 10.06 -7.25 1.96
C ASP A 127 9.97 -6.26 3.13
N LEU A 128 11.13 -5.83 3.66
CA LEU A 128 11.20 -4.93 4.81
C LEU A 128 12.06 -3.72 4.47
N LYS A 129 11.52 -2.53 4.73
CA LYS A 129 12.21 -1.27 4.52
C LYS A 129 12.35 -0.46 5.80
N GLY A 130 13.55 0.03 6.04
CA GLY A 130 13.83 1.02 7.07
C GLY A 130 15.30 1.00 7.51
N PRO A 131 15.70 1.88 8.44
CA PRO A 131 14.87 2.94 9.01
C PRO A 131 14.56 4.04 7.97
N MET A 132 13.31 4.51 7.94
CA MET A 132 12.88 5.62 7.09
C MET A 132 12.99 6.96 7.83
N THR A 133 13.33 7.99 7.06
CA THR A 133 13.52 9.36 7.53
C THR A 133 12.70 10.32 6.66
N PRO A 134 11.89 11.21 7.27
CA PRO A 134 11.61 11.34 8.70
C PRO A 134 10.82 10.14 9.26
N LYS A 135 10.69 10.04 10.60
CA LYS A 135 9.75 9.09 11.22
C LYS A 135 8.33 9.42 10.77
N ASP A 136 7.43 8.45 10.76
CA ASP A 136 6.02 8.77 10.58
C ASP A 136 5.46 9.51 11.80
N ARG A 137 4.22 9.99 11.70
CA ARG A 137 3.55 10.71 12.80
C ARG A 137 3.34 9.88 14.07
N LEU A 138 3.36 8.55 13.97
CA LEU A 138 3.22 7.63 15.11
C LEU A 138 4.58 7.14 15.65
N GLY A 139 5.69 7.67 15.10
CA GLY A 139 7.05 7.36 15.47
C GLY A 139 7.62 6.09 14.84
N ASN A 140 6.90 5.46 13.89
CA ASN A 140 7.38 4.32 13.14
C ASN A 140 8.54 4.71 12.21
N ARG A 141 9.39 3.73 11.93
CA ARG A 141 10.56 3.87 11.05
C ARG A 141 10.71 2.71 10.07
N TYR A 142 9.96 1.64 10.27
CA TYR A 142 10.06 0.44 9.45
C TYR A 142 8.69 0.15 8.85
N MET A 143 8.72 -0.35 7.62
CA MET A 143 7.59 -0.85 6.88
C MET A 143 7.91 -2.29 6.47
N VAL A 144 6.96 -3.19 6.64
CA VAL A 144 7.01 -4.54 6.06
C VAL A 144 5.74 -4.77 5.26
N ASP A 145 5.86 -5.40 4.10
CA ASP A 145 4.72 -5.82 3.30
C ASP A 145 4.71 -7.34 3.10
N PHE A 146 3.54 -7.94 3.26
CA PHE A 146 3.30 -9.35 2.98
C PHE A 146 2.39 -9.47 1.77
N VAL A 147 2.87 -10.15 0.74
CA VAL A 147 2.26 -10.21 -0.58
C VAL A 147 1.97 -11.65 -0.95
N ASP A 148 0.69 -11.98 -1.17
CA ASP A 148 0.32 -13.26 -1.74
C ASP A 148 0.69 -13.31 -3.23
N HIS A 149 1.43 -14.34 -3.61
CA HIS A 149 1.95 -14.45 -4.96
C HIS A 149 0.86 -14.61 -6.01
N LYS A 150 -0.19 -15.39 -5.71
CA LYS A 150 -1.27 -15.71 -6.64
C LYS A 150 -2.23 -14.54 -6.83
N SER A 151 -2.79 -14.01 -5.74
CA SER A 151 -3.82 -12.97 -5.77
C SER A 151 -3.28 -11.57 -5.94
N ASN A 152 -1.98 -11.34 -5.70
CA ASN A 152 -1.38 -10.01 -5.49
C ASN A 152 -1.91 -9.28 -4.24
N TYR A 153 -2.70 -9.93 -3.37
CA TYR A 153 -3.13 -9.31 -2.13
C TYR A 153 -1.91 -8.90 -1.31
N CYS A 154 -1.87 -7.66 -0.87
CA CYS A 154 -0.76 -7.10 -0.11
C CYS A 154 -1.23 -6.47 1.19
N ARG A 155 -0.59 -6.78 2.30
CA ARG A 155 -0.82 -6.07 3.56
C ARG A 155 0.47 -5.45 4.08
N VAL A 156 0.39 -4.15 4.37
CA VAL A 156 1.50 -3.36 4.91
C VAL A 156 1.34 -3.19 6.41
N PHE A 157 2.43 -3.35 7.14
CA PHE A 157 2.53 -3.04 8.55
C PHE A 157 3.67 -2.06 8.82
N LEU A 158 3.48 -1.22 9.84
CA LEU A 158 4.45 -0.23 10.29
C LEU A 158 4.97 -0.57 11.68
N ALA A 159 6.25 -0.30 11.93
CA ALA A 159 6.84 -0.51 13.25
C ALA A 159 7.94 0.51 13.58
N ARG A 160 8.17 0.70 14.89
CA ARG A 160 9.25 1.55 15.43
C ARG A 160 10.64 0.89 15.39
N ILE A 161 10.67 -0.43 15.44
CA ILE A 161 11.90 -1.26 15.42
C ILE A 161 11.79 -2.35 14.35
N LYS A 162 12.92 -2.78 13.81
CA LYS A 162 13.01 -3.72 12.68
C LYS A 162 12.36 -5.07 13.02
N ASP A 163 12.70 -5.64 14.17
CA ASP A 163 12.23 -6.96 14.60
C ASP A 163 10.71 -7.02 14.82
N ALA A 164 10.14 -5.92 15.33
CA ALA A 164 8.70 -5.80 15.51
C ALA A 164 7.94 -5.74 14.18
N ALA A 165 8.57 -5.23 13.10
CA ALA A 165 8.00 -5.30 11.77
C ALA A 165 7.97 -6.76 11.29
N ALA A 166 9.10 -7.48 11.34
CA ALA A 166 9.15 -8.89 10.93
C ALA A 166 8.13 -9.76 11.70
N LYS A 167 7.97 -9.52 13.01
CA LYS A 167 7.00 -10.23 13.86
C LYS A 167 5.53 -10.00 13.49
N GLN A 168 5.21 -8.96 12.71
CA GLN A 168 3.84 -8.78 12.19
C GLN A 168 3.38 -9.93 11.30
N PHE A 169 4.30 -10.77 10.83
CA PHE A 169 3.95 -11.99 10.11
C PHE A 169 3.01 -12.90 10.91
N GLU A 170 3.19 -13.00 12.24
CA GLU A 170 2.35 -13.85 13.09
C GLU A 170 0.88 -13.44 13.03
N HIS A 171 0.63 -12.13 13.16
CA HIS A 171 -0.70 -11.56 13.05
C HIS A 171 -1.24 -11.64 11.61
N PHE A 172 -0.40 -11.32 10.63
CA PHE A 172 -0.76 -11.41 9.22
C PHE A 172 -1.24 -12.81 8.84
N LEU A 173 -0.50 -13.85 9.24
CA LEU A 173 -0.80 -15.24 8.93
C LEU A 173 -2.22 -15.61 9.37
N VAL A 174 -2.53 -15.40 10.66
CA VAL A 174 -3.84 -15.74 11.23
C VAL A 174 -4.96 -14.97 10.54
N TYR A 175 -4.75 -13.68 10.28
CA TYR A 175 -5.73 -12.86 9.59
C TYR A 175 -5.97 -13.33 8.14
N PHE A 176 -4.88 -13.58 7.40
CA PHE A 176 -4.93 -13.89 5.98
C PHE A 176 -5.60 -15.25 5.74
N GLU A 177 -5.20 -16.27 6.51
CA GLU A 177 -5.81 -17.60 6.43
C GLU A 177 -7.31 -17.56 6.70
N LYS A 178 -7.74 -16.81 7.73
CA LYS A 178 -9.17 -16.64 8.06
C LYS A 178 -9.93 -15.86 7.00
N ARG A 179 -9.32 -14.81 6.43
CA ARG A 179 -9.97 -13.94 5.45
C ARG A 179 -10.22 -14.65 4.12
N PHE A 180 -9.25 -15.43 3.67
CA PHE A 180 -9.28 -16.08 2.36
C PHE A 180 -9.63 -17.57 2.43
N ASP A 181 -9.99 -18.06 3.61
CA ASP A 181 -10.26 -19.48 3.88
C ASP A 181 -9.19 -20.40 3.26
N CYS A 182 -7.93 -20.09 3.58
CA CYS A 182 -6.77 -20.73 2.96
C CYS A 182 -5.69 -21.09 3.98
N LYS A 183 -4.67 -21.81 3.52
CA LYS A 183 -3.49 -22.14 4.32
C LYS A 183 -2.23 -21.56 3.69
N THR A 184 -1.39 -20.97 4.53
CA THR A 184 -0.10 -20.46 4.09
C THR A 184 0.93 -21.59 4.06
N HIS A 185 1.51 -21.87 2.89
CA HIS A 185 2.48 -22.96 2.77
C HIS A 185 3.93 -22.48 2.89
N VAL A 186 4.26 -21.36 2.25
CA VAL A 186 5.64 -20.87 2.18
C VAL A 186 5.68 -19.38 2.48
N LEU A 187 6.58 -18.97 3.38
CA LEU A 187 6.99 -17.59 3.55
C LEU A 187 8.37 -17.39 2.91
N ARG A 188 8.40 -16.58 1.84
CA ARG A 188 9.62 -16.14 1.18
C ARG A 188 10.02 -14.74 1.63
N THR A 189 11.26 -14.60 2.10
CA THR A 189 11.84 -13.32 2.52
C THR A 189 13.19 -13.13 1.86
N ASP A 190 13.75 -11.93 1.95
CA ASP A 190 15.18 -11.76 1.74
C ASP A 190 16.01 -12.49 2.81
N SER A 191 17.32 -12.58 2.60
CA SER A 191 18.26 -13.20 3.55
C SER A 191 18.55 -12.30 4.77
N GLY A 192 17.66 -11.36 5.10
CA GLY A 192 17.79 -10.50 6.27
C GLY A 192 17.64 -11.29 7.59
N GLY A 193 18.52 -11.03 8.55
CA GLY A 193 18.50 -11.66 9.88
C GLY A 193 17.28 -11.28 10.72
N GLU A 194 16.56 -10.22 10.37
CA GLU A 194 15.32 -9.78 11.03
C GLU A 194 14.23 -10.86 11.07
N TYR A 195 14.22 -11.80 10.13
CA TYR A 195 13.21 -12.85 10.05
C TYR A 195 13.63 -14.11 10.81
N GLU A 196 14.77 -14.11 11.51
CA GLU A 196 15.15 -15.22 12.38
C GLU A 196 14.21 -15.33 13.59
N ASN A 197 13.68 -14.19 14.06
CA ASN A 197 12.77 -14.16 15.20
C ASN A 197 11.40 -14.81 14.92
N ILE A 198 11.05 -15.03 13.64
CA ILE A 198 9.81 -15.73 13.24
C ILE A 198 10.06 -17.18 12.80
N ASP A 199 11.32 -17.65 12.76
CA ASP A 199 11.63 -19.00 12.29
C ASP A 199 11.03 -20.08 13.24
N LEU A 200 11.00 -19.82 14.56
CA LEU A 200 10.32 -20.70 15.53
C LEU A 200 8.81 -20.74 15.32
N PHE A 201 8.20 -19.58 15.06
CA PHE A 201 6.77 -19.49 14.77
C PHE A 201 6.44 -20.28 13.50
N CYS A 202 7.20 -20.10 12.43
CA CYS A 202 7.00 -20.82 11.17
C CYS A 202 7.12 -22.34 11.34
N LYS A 203 8.08 -22.82 12.15
CA LYS A 203 8.17 -24.24 12.51
C LYS A 203 6.93 -24.74 13.25
N SER A 204 6.41 -23.95 14.19
CA SER A 204 5.22 -24.34 14.97
C SER A 204 3.92 -24.35 14.16
N THR A 205 3.81 -23.49 13.14
CA THR A 205 2.62 -23.37 12.27
C THR A 205 2.71 -24.22 11.01
N GLY A 206 3.87 -24.84 10.74
CA GLY A 206 4.11 -25.63 9.54
C GLY A 206 4.38 -24.81 8.28
N VAL A 207 4.61 -23.50 8.39
CA VAL A 207 4.96 -22.63 7.27
C VAL A 207 6.43 -22.85 6.90
N ALA A 208 6.68 -23.24 5.65
CA ALA A 208 8.05 -23.42 5.17
C ALA A 208 8.74 -22.06 4.94
N ARG A 209 9.99 -21.94 5.40
CA ARG A 209 10.81 -20.74 5.19
C ARG A 209 11.63 -20.86 3.91
N GLN A 210 11.52 -19.87 3.04
CA GLN A 210 12.34 -19.73 1.85
C GLN A 210 13.12 -18.40 1.91
N LYS A 211 14.43 -18.45 2.15
CA LYS A 211 15.29 -17.26 2.14
C LYS A 211 15.83 -17.07 0.72
N SER A 212 15.63 -15.90 0.11
CA SER A 212 16.17 -15.63 -1.23
C SER A 212 17.70 -15.47 -1.15
N GLU A 213 18.43 -16.20 -2.00
CA GLU A 213 19.89 -16.10 -2.06
C GLU A 213 20.33 -14.67 -2.38
N ALA A 214 21.40 -14.20 -1.71
CA ALA A 214 21.96 -12.85 -1.90
C ALA A 214 22.33 -12.53 -3.36
N ARG A 215 22.55 -13.55 -4.20
CA ARG A 215 22.88 -13.42 -5.63
C ARG A 215 21.69 -13.61 -6.58
N ASN A 216 20.49 -13.94 -6.08
CA ASN A 216 19.30 -14.18 -6.89
C ASN A 216 18.10 -13.34 -6.41
N GLN A 217 18.25 -12.01 -6.47
CA GLN A 217 17.19 -11.02 -6.19
C GLN A 217 15.90 -11.27 -7.00
N ALA A 218 16.00 -11.91 -8.17
CA ALA A 218 14.84 -12.25 -8.99
C ALA A 218 13.83 -13.15 -8.24
N SER A 219 14.29 -13.93 -7.26
CA SER A 219 13.42 -14.83 -6.49
C SER A 219 12.49 -14.11 -5.50
N ASN A 220 12.84 -12.93 -4.96
CA ASN A 220 11.92 -12.10 -4.16
C ASN A 220 11.27 -10.97 -4.96
N GLY A 221 11.42 -10.99 -6.29
CA GLY A 221 10.98 -9.89 -7.15
C GLY A 221 9.49 -9.57 -7.07
N LYS A 222 8.64 -10.48 -6.57
CA LYS A 222 7.22 -10.20 -6.32
C LYS A 222 7.03 -9.17 -5.21
N ALA A 223 7.63 -9.41 -4.04
CA ALA A 223 7.58 -8.48 -2.92
C ALA A 223 8.25 -7.16 -3.30
N GLU A 224 9.46 -7.18 -3.86
CA GLU A 224 10.18 -5.97 -4.28
C GLU A 224 9.37 -5.08 -5.25
N ARG A 225 8.66 -5.70 -6.21
CA ARG A 225 7.81 -4.97 -7.17
C ARG A 225 6.60 -4.35 -6.48
N MET A 226 5.93 -5.09 -5.59
CA MET A 226 4.78 -4.60 -4.84
C MET A 226 5.21 -3.48 -3.89
N HIS A 227 6.26 -3.70 -3.11
CA HIS A 227 6.89 -2.75 -2.22
C HIS A 227 7.22 -1.43 -2.94
N ARG A 228 7.89 -1.51 -4.10
CA ARG A 228 8.19 -0.33 -4.93
C ARG A 228 6.92 0.38 -5.42
N THR A 229 5.90 -0.36 -5.79
CA THR A 229 4.61 0.21 -6.22
C THR A 229 3.97 1.00 -5.08
N ILE A 230 3.92 0.42 -3.88
CA ILE A 230 3.36 1.04 -2.68
C ILE A 230 4.11 2.32 -2.31
N ILE A 231 5.44 2.27 -2.22
CA ILE A 231 6.25 3.46 -1.88
C ILE A 231 6.04 4.57 -2.92
N ASN A 232 6.00 4.21 -4.20
CA ASN A 232 5.80 5.18 -5.25
C ASN A 232 4.41 5.83 -5.18
N MET A 233 3.36 5.04 -4.95
CA MET A 233 2.01 5.56 -4.74
C MET A 233 1.97 6.48 -3.52
N ALA A 234 2.56 6.05 -2.40
CA ALA A 234 2.63 6.85 -1.17
C ALA A 234 3.33 8.19 -1.39
N ARG A 235 4.49 8.20 -2.07
CA ARG A 235 5.20 9.42 -2.44
C ARG A 235 4.36 10.34 -3.32
N CYS A 236 3.72 9.78 -4.34
CA CYS A 236 2.85 10.56 -5.23
C CYS A 236 1.68 11.18 -4.45
N MET A 237 1.04 10.44 -3.55
CA MET A 237 -0.07 10.92 -2.73
C MET A 237 0.35 12.04 -1.76
N VAL A 238 1.45 11.83 -1.03
CA VAL A 238 2.00 12.84 -0.11
C VAL A 238 2.38 14.11 -0.87
N PHE A 239 3.04 13.97 -2.03
CA PHE A 239 3.45 15.11 -2.85
C PHE A 239 2.26 15.86 -3.47
N ALA A 240 1.30 15.13 -4.06
CA ALA A 240 0.13 15.74 -4.68
C ALA A 240 -0.73 16.55 -3.68
N CYS A 241 -0.75 16.11 -2.42
CA CYS A 241 -1.51 16.76 -1.35
C CYS A 241 -0.73 17.83 -0.58
N GLY A 242 0.56 18.04 -0.90
CA GLY A 242 1.42 18.99 -0.17
C GLY A 242 1.64 18.63 1.30
N LEU A 243 1.47 17.36 1.69
CA LEU A 243 1.62 16.92 3.08
C LEU A 243 3.10 16.74 3.45
N PRO A 244 3.47 16.95 4.72
CA PRO A 244 4.80 16.63 5.22
C PRO A 244 5.16 15.15 4.99
N LEU A 245 6.45 14.87 4.77
CA LEU A 245 6.92 13.48 4.58
C LEU A 245 6.62 12.57 5.78
N SER A 246 6.38 13.10 6.99
CA SER A 246 5.95 12.32 8.15
C SER A 246 4.62 11.59 7.96
N PHE A 247 3.82 11.93 6.93
CA PHE A 247 2.61 11.19 6.54
C PHE A 247 2.90 9.94 5.71
N TRP A 248 4.17 9.58 5.46
CA TRP A 248 4.51 8.40 4.66
C TRP A 248 3.85 7.12 5.19
N GLY A 249 3.69 6.99 6.52
CA GLY A 249 3.08 5.81 7.15
C GLY A 249 1.61 5.64 6.78
N ASP A 250 0.82 6.70 6.89
CA ASP A 250 -0.58 6.72 6.48
C ASP A 250 -0.71 6.45 4.97
N ALA A 251 0.17 7.07 4.17
CA ALA A 251 0.15 6.96 2.72
C ALA A 251 0.49 5.55 2.21
N VAL A 252 1.44 4.82 2.82
CA VAL A 252 1.74 3.44 2.40
C VAL A 252 0.62 2.45 2.77
N GLN A 253 -0.04 2.65 3.91
CA GLN A 253 -1.21 1.84 4.27
C GLN A 253 -2.36 2.10 3.30
N TYR A 254 -2.58 3.37 2.95
CA TYR A 254 -3.62 3.73 1.98
C TYR A 254 -3.30 3.22 0.57
N ALA A 255 -2.04 3.25 0.14
CA ALA A 255 -1.63 2.66 -1.13
C ALA A 255 -1.92 1.15 -1.18
N ALA A 256 -1.62 0.41 -0.11
CA ALA A 256 -1.94 -1.01 -0.02
C ALA A 256 -3.45 -1.27 -0.04
N TYR A 257 -4.24 -0.41 0.61
CA TYR A 257 -5.70 -0.47 0.53
C TYR A 257 -6.20 -0.33 -0.92
N ILE A 258 -5.70 0.66 -1.67
CA ILE A 258 -6.07 0.88 -3.08
C ILE A 258 -5.69 -0.33 -3.94
N LEU A 259 -4.51 -0.91 -3.73
CA LEU A 259 -4.01 -2.03 -4.54
C LEU A 259 -4.76 -3.35 -4.33
N ASN A 260 -5.55 -3.46 -3.25
CA ASN A 260 -6.35 -4.66 -2.94
C ASN A 260 -7.81 -4.55 -3.43
N ARG A 261 -8.19 -3.45 -4.09
CA ARG A 261 -9.46 -3.31 -4.80
C ARG A 261 -9.31 -3.74 -6.24
#